data_AF-A0A5B9GK48-F1
#
_entry.id   AF-A0A5B9GK48-F1
#
_cell.length_a   1.000
_cell.length_b   1.000
_cell.length_c   1.000
_cell.angle_alpha   90.00
_cell.angle_beta   90.00
_cell.angle_gamma   90.00
#
_symmetry.space_group_name_H-M   'P 1'
#
loop_
_entity.id
_entity.type
_entity.pdbx_description
1 polymer ?
#
loop_
_entity_poly.entity_id
_entity_poly.type
_entity_poly.pdbx_seq_one_letter_code
_entity_poly.pdbx_strand_id
1 'polypeptide(L)'
;MRSLSRRDIFPAFGAAALAGIAAAGLAKPETLTAAPAAKPEGKDAVGIALCERFIKDNQFAQSFYDGVNRIDDDDRRDVIVNSIYDRNDEVVESIVLWRAVTPEGIKAKARALAVWAGKHIAYSAHSGLWEETLLLSLLQDLAPEIMKMQGA
;
A
#
# COMPACT_ATOMS: atom_id res chain seq x y z
N MET A 1 -46.95 -11.02 -30.42
CA MET A 1 -46.14 -9.81 -30.14
C MET A 1 -46.77 -9.02 -29.01
N ARG A 2 -46.16 -9.02 -27.83
CA ARG A 2 -46.33 -7.96 -26.82
C ARG A 2 -44.94 -7.70 -26.22
N SER A 3 -44.48 -6.47 -26.43
CA SER A 3 -43.20 -5.90 -26.00
C SER A 3 -43.19 -5.77 -24.48
N LEU A 4 -42.32 -6.52 -23.79
CA LEU A 4 -42.01 -6.27 -22.39
C LEU A 4 -40.84 -5.28 -22.32
N SER A 5 -41.13 -4.16 -21.67
CA SER A 5 -40.25 -3.01 -21.50
C SER A 5 -38.99 -3.40 -20.72
N ARG A 6 -37.83 -2.99 -21.22
CA ARG A 6 -36.48 -3.29 -20.73
C ARG A 6 -36.10 -2.45 -19.48
N ARG A 7 -37.05 -2.23 -18.56
CA ARG A 7 -36.89 -1.27 -17.45
C ARG A 7 -37.20 -1.79 -16.05
N ASP A 8 -37.55 -3.06 -15.87
CA ASP A 8 -37.95 -3.59 -14.55
C ASP A 8 -37.03 -4.69 -13.99
N ILE A 9 -35.75 -4.71 -14.37
CA ILE A 9 -34.76 -5.62 -13.74
C ILE A 9 -33.50 -4.83 -13.38
N PHE A 10 -33.61 -3.98 -12.37
CA PHE A 10 -32.48 -3.60 -11.54
C PHE A 10 -32.64 -4.31 -10.20
N PRO A 11 -31.85 -5.35 -9.89
CA PRO A 11 -31.75 -5.81 -8.52
C PRO A 11 -31.10 -4.68 -7.72
N ALA A 12 -31.85 -4.19 -6.74
CA ALA A 12 -31.46 -3.21 -5.72
C ALA A 12 -30.36 -3.75 -4.78
N PHE A 13 -29.25 -4.23 -5.33
CA PHE A 13 -28.05 -4.66 -4.60
C PHE A 13 -26.90 -3.64 -4.70
N GLY A 14 -27.06 -2.57 -5.48
CA GLY A 14 -26.09 -1.46 -5.53
C GLY A 14 -26.25 -0.42 -4.42
N ALA A 15 -27.43 -0.30 -3.82
CA ALA A 15 -27.70 0.72 -2.81
C ALA A 15 -27.24 0.32 -1.39
N ALA A 16 -27.23 -0.98 -1.06
CA ALA A 16 -26.79 -1.44 0.25
C ALA A 16 -25.26 -1.42 0.42
N ALA A 17 -24.50 -1.65 -0.66
CA ALA A 17 -23.04 -1.54 -0.65
C ALA A 17 -22.58 -0.08 -0.56
N LEU A 18 -23.28 0.85 -1.23
CA LEU A 18 -23.01 2.29 -1.10
C LEU A 18 -23.53 2.87 0.23
N ALA A 19 -24.61 2.31 0.80
CA ALA A 19 -25.09 2.68 2.14
C ALA A 19 -24.13 2.20 3.25
N GLY A 20 -23.37 1.12 3.04
CA GLY A 20 -22.29 0.72 3.95
C GLY A 20 -21.11 1.70 4.00
N ILE A 21 -20.85 2.41 2.90
CA ILE A 21 -19.79 3.42 2.83
C ILE A 21 -20.34 4.80 3.26
N ALA A 22 -21.59 5.12 2.92
CA ALA A 22 -22.22 6.38 3.32
C ALA A 22 -22.64 6.43 4.81
N ALA A 23 -22.93 5.29 5.44
CA ALA A 23 -23.21 5.23 6.88
C ALA A 23 -21.94 5.39 7.76
N ALA A 24 -20.74 5.26 7.18
CA ALA A 24 -19.51 5.67 7.85
C ALA A 24 -19.26 7.19 7.77
N GLY A 25 -19.99 7.91 6.91
CA GLY A 25 -19.84 9.36 6.68
C GLY A 25 -20.85 10.25 7.41
N LEU A 26 -21.74 9.69 8.25
CA LEU A 26 -22.80 10.43 8.96
C LEU A 26 -22.84 10.14 10.47
N ALA A 27 -21.76 9.57 11.02
CA ALA A 27 -21.49 9.71 12.44
C ALA A 27 -20.96 11.13 12.68
N LYS A 28 -21.60 11.84 13.62
CA LYS A 28 -21.23 13.20 14.07
C LYS A 28 -19.71 13.41 14.12
N PRO A 29 -19.18 14.54 13.63
CA PRO A 29 -17.74 14.80 13.61
C PRO A 29 -17.11 15.01 15.01
N GLU A 30 -17.89 14.91 16.09
CA GLU A 30 -17.44 15.32 17.42
C GLU A 30 -17.08 14.17 18.37
N THR A 31 -17.19 12.90 17.95
CA THR A 31 -16.89 11.75 18.86
C THR A 31 -16.10 10.61 18.23
N LEU A 32 -15.42 10.84 17.10
CA LEU A 32 -14.22 10.07 16.79
C LEU A 32 -13.04 10.83 17.38
N THR A 33 -12.89 10.74 18.70
CA THR A 33 -11.59 10.95 19.32
C THR A 33 -10.71 9.87 18.71
N ALA A 34 -10.06 10.19 17.59
CA ALA A 34 -8.90 9.48 17.13
C ALA A 34 -8.02 9.38 18.37
N ALA A 35 -7.92 8.17 18.93
CA ALA A 35 -6.91 7.89 19.94
C ALA A 35 -5.63 8.50 19.37
N PRO A 36 -4.92 9.36 20.13
CA PRO A 36 -3.77 10.06 19.58
C PRO A 36 -2.89 8.98 18.97
N ALA A 37 -2.74 9.01 17.65
CA ALA A 37 -1.86 8.10 16.96
C ALA A 37 -0.51 8.34 17.61
N ALA A 38 -0.09 7.39 18.45
CA ALA A 38 1.10 7.56 19.27
C ALA A 38 2.20 8.03 18.32
N LYS A 39 2.78 9.20 18.63
CA LYS A 39 3.80 9.78 17.78
C LYS A 39 4.86 8.70 17.58
N PRO A 40 5.36 8.45 16.36
CA PRO A 40 6.42 7.48 16.18
C PRO A 40 7.61 7.89 17.07
N GLU A 41 7.93 7.07 18.07
CA GLU A 41 9.03 7.33 19.02
C GLU A 41 10.27 6.51 18.63
N GLY A 42 11.45 7.15 18.65
CA GLY A 42 12.72 6.53 18.28
C GLY A 42 13.30 7.08 16.98
N LYS A 43 14.58 6.77 16.74
CA LYS A 43 15.38 7.38 15.65
C LYS A 43 14.80 7.14 14.25
N ASP A 44 14.14 6.00 14.05
CA ASP A 44 13.69 5.51 12.74
C ASP A 44 12.17 5.35 12.64
N ALA A 45 11.43 5.82 13.64
CA ALA A 45 10.03 5.45 13.83
C ALA A 45 9.11 5.91 12.69
N VAL A 46 9.35 7.11 12.14
CA VAL A 46 8.58 7.62 10.98
C VAL A 46 8.85 6.79 9.73
N GLY A 47 10.11 6.48 9.45
CA GLY A 47 10.50 5.66 8.29
C GLY A 47 9.95 4.24 8.38
N ILE A 48 9.99 3.64 9.57
CA ILE A 48 9.37 2.33 9.84
C ILE A 48 7.86 2.38 9.56
N ALA A 49 7.17 3.43 10.02
CA ALA A 49 5.74 3.58 9.78
C ALA A 49 5.41 3.71 8.28
N LEU A 50 6.25 4.41 7.50
CA LEU A 50 6.11 4.50 6.05
C LEU A 50 6.29 3.14 5.38
N CYS A 51 7.31 2.38 5.76
CA CYS A 51 7.52 1.01 5.26
C CYS A 51 6.32 0.10 5.57
N GLU A 52 5.78 0.15 6.80
CA GLU A 52 4.61 -0.66 7.18
C GLU A 52 3.34 -0.25 6.43
N ARG A 53 3.15 1.04 6.14
CA ARG A 53 2.06 1.51 5.27
C ARG A 53 2.22 0.93 3.86
N PHE A 54 3.39 1.09 3.26
CA PHE A 54 3.68 0.58 1.91
C PHE A 54 3.45 -0.94 1.82
N ILE A 55 3.91 -1.70 2.82
CA ILE A 55 3.70 -3.15 2.90
C ILE A 55 2.21 -3.49 2.90
N LYS A 56 1.41 -2.81 3.73
CA LYS A 56 -0.04 -3.04 3.81
C LYS A 56 -0.75 -2.70 2.50
N ASP A 57 -0.42 -1.56 1.91
CA ASP A 57 -1.02 -1.11 0.65
C ASP A 57 -0.70 -2.10 -0.48
N ASN A 58 0.53 -2.61 -0.55
CA ASN A 58 0.90 -3.64 -1.52
C ASN A 58 0.20 -4.97 -1.25
N GLN A 59 0.16 -5.46 -0.02
CA GLN A 59 -0.58 -6.69 0.32
C GLN A 59 -2.07 -6.58 0.01
N PHE A 60 -2.65 -5.39 0.19
CA PHE A 60 -4.03 -5.12 -0.19
C PHE A 60 -4.19 -5.14 -1.71
N ALA A 61 -3.31 -4.48 -2.47
CA ALA A 61 -3.28 -4.58 -3.93
C ALA A 61 -3.16 -6.03 -4.42
N GLN A 62 -2.27 -6.82 -3.80
CA GLN A 62 -2.10 -8.25 -4.08
C GLN A 62 -3.37 -9.05 -3.90
N SER A 63 -4.14 -8.74 -2.86
CA SER A 63 -5.35 -9.49 -2.54
C SER A 63 -6.42 -9.44 -3.64
N PHE A 64 -6.33 -8.51 -4.59
CA PHE A 64 -7.21 -8.43 -5.75
C PHE A 64 -6.83 -9.39 -6.90
N TYR A 65 -5.62 -9.97 -6.89
CA TYR A 65 -5.19 -10.96 -7.89
C TYR A 65 -5.46 -12.39 -7.42
N ASP A 66 -4.94 -12.75 -6.24
CA ASP A 66 -4.93 -14.14 -5.74
C ASP A 66 -5.57 -14.29 -4.34
N GLY A 67 -6.16 -13.22 -3.80
CA GLY A 67 -6.62 -13.17 -2.41
C GLY A 67 -8.13 -13.04 -2.20
N VAL A 68 -8.49 -12.68 -0.97
CA VAL A 68 -9.89 -12.55 -0.51
C VAL A 68 -10.69 -11.49 -1.25
N ASN A 69 -10.02 -10.52 -1.88
CA ASN A 69 -10.65 -9.44 -2.63
C ASN A 69 -10.56 -9.66 -4.15
N ARG A 70 -10.29 -10.89 -4.60
CA ARG A 70 -10.03 -11.19 -6.01
C ARG A 70 -11.08 -10.59 -6.95
N ILE A 71 -10.59 -9.94 -8.01
CA ILE A 71 -11.39 -9.41 -9.11
C ILE A 71 -10.90 -10.06 -10.40
N ASP A 72 -11.77 -10.85 -11.04
CA ASP A 72 -11.46 -11.54 -12.30
C ASP A 72 -11.49 -10.61 -13.52
N ASP A 73 -12.18 -9.47 -13.41
CA ASP A 73 -12.19 -8.42 -14.45
C ASP A 73 -10.92 -7.59 -14.38
N ASP A 74 -10.06 -7.74 -15.38
CA ASP A 74 -8.74 -7.11 -15.43
C ASP A 74 -8.83 -5.57 -15.43
N ASP A 75 -9.70 -4.99 -16.26
CA ASP A 75 -9.86 -3.53 -16.36
C ASP A 75 -10.32 -2.93 -15.03
N ARG A 76 -11.28 -3.60 -14.37
CA ARG A 76 -11.78 -3.16 -13.06
C ARG A 76 -10.72 -3.29 -11.97
N ARG A 77 -9.96 -4.38 -11.98
CA ARG A 77 -8.87 -4.60 -11.01
C ARG A 77 -7.79 -3.55 -11.18
N ASP A 78 -7.39 -3.27 -12.41
CA ASP A 78 -6.31 -2.35 -12.74
C ASP A 78 -6.64 -0.92 -12.30
N VAL A 79 -7.90 -0.46 -12.43
CA VAL A 79 -8.32 0.85 -11.91
C VAL A 79 -8.07 0.97 -10.40
N ILE A 80 -8.35 -0.09 -9.63
CA ILE A 80 -8.19 -0.08 -8.17
C ILE A 80 -6.71 -0.18 -7.79
N VAL A 81 -6.00 -1.13 -8.40
CA VAL A 81 -4.59 -1.41 -8.11
C VAL A 81 -3.70 -0.24 -8.51
N ASN A 82 -3.88 0.33 -9.71
CA ASN A 82 -3.11 1.50 -10.14
C ASN A 82 -3.37 2.71 -9.23
N SER A 83 -4.60 2.91 -8.77
CA SER A 83 -4.89 3.98 -7.80
C SER A 83 -4.15 3.78 -6.45
N ILE A 84 -3.93 2.53 -6.03
CA ILE A 84 -3.09 2.24 -4.85
C ILE A 84 -1.64 2.58 -5.13
N TYR A 85 -1.14 2.23 -6.32
CA TYR A 85 0.23 2.51 -6.73
C TYR A 85 0.50 4.01 -6.89
N ASP A 86 -0.40 4.77 -7.52
CA ASP A 86 -0.30 6.24 -7.62
C ASP A 86 -0.13 6.89 -6.23
N ARG A 87 -0.88 6.41 -5.22
CA ARG A 87 -0.77 6.92 -3.83
C ARG A 87 0.51 6.49 -3.11
N ASN A 88 1.19 5.48 -3.62
CA ASN A 88 2.41 4.95 -3.04
C ASN A 88 3.67 5.60 -3.63
N ASP A 89 3.59 6.34 -4.74
CA ASP A 89 4.75 7.07 -5.29
C ASP A 89 5.41 7.96 -4.23
N GLU A 90 4.64 8.84 -3.60
CA GLU A 90 5.14 9.74 -2.56
C GLU A 90 5.64 8.99 -1.31
N VAL A 91 5.06 7.82 -1.03
CA VAL A 91 5.48 6.96 0.09
C VAL A 91 6.83 6.34 -0.19
N VAL A 92 7.03 5.80 -1.39
CA VAL A 92 8.29 5.20 -1.81
C VAL A 92 9.38 6.26 -1.86
N GLU A 93 9.10 7.44 -2.43
CA GLU A 93 10.03 8.57 -2.42
C GLU A 93 10.47 8.91 -0.99
N SER A 94 9.50 9.00 -0.06
CA SER A 94 9.78 9.27 1.36
C SER A 94 10.61 8.17 2.02
N ILE A 95 10.37 6.89 1.70
CA ILE A 95 11.16 5.75 2.19
C ILE A 95 12.59 5.82 1.64
N VAL A 96 12.75 6.13 0.35
CA VAL A 96 14.05 6.19 -0.34
C VAL A 96 14.92 7.31 0.20
N LEU A 97 14.33 8.49 0.45
CA LEU A 97 15.04 9.67 0.97
C LEU A 97 15.39 9.57 2.46
N TRP A 98 14.60 8.82 3.23
CA TRP A 98 14.91 8.57 4.63
C TRP A 98 16.15 7.68 4.75
N ARG A 99 17.07 7.99 5.66
CA ARG A 99 18.23 7.15 5.98
C ARG A 99 17.97 6.35 7.25
N ALA A 100 17.93 5.03 7.15
CA ALA A 100 17.80 4.18 8.34
C ALA A 100 19.14 4.13 9.10
N VAL A 101 19.09 4.33 10.42
CA VAL A 101 20.29 4.34 11.27
C VAL A 101 20.24 3.29 12.38
N THR A 102 19.14 2.56 12.50
CA THR A 102 19.00 1.41 13.41
C THR A 102 18.79 0.10 12.63
N PRO A 103 19.16 -1.05 13.23
CA PRO A 103 18.88 -2.36 12.62
C PRO A 103 17.39 -2.58 12.31
N GLU A 104 16.49 -2.02 13.11
CA GLU A 104 15.04 -2.10 12.92
C GLU A 104 14.60 -1.29 11.69
N GLY A 105 15.17 -0.09 11.48
CA GLY A 105 14.90 0.71 10.30
C GLY A 105 15.36 0.02 9.01
N ILE A 106 16.57 -0.55 9.03
CA ILE A 106 17.12 -1.34 7.91
C ILE A 106 16.23 -2.54 7.60
N LYS A 107 15.81 -3.29 8.62
CA LYS A 107 14.88 -4.43 8.48
C LYS A 107 13.54 -4.00 7.88
N ALA A 108 13.02 -2.83 8.28
CA ALA A 108 11.75 -2.32 7.75
C ALA A 108 11.85 -2.02 6.24
N LYS A 109 12.93 -1.34 5.79
CA LYS A 109 13.19 -1.14 4.35
C LYS A 109 13.35 -2.46 3.59
N ALA A 110 14.11 -3.41 4.14
CA ALA A 110 14.30 -4.71 3.52
C ALA A 110 12.97 -5.47 3.34
N ARG A 111 12.06 -5.38 4.31
CA ARG A 111 10.71 -5.94 4.19
C ARG A 111 9.87 -5.24 3.13
N ALA A 112 9.93 -3.90 3.05
CA ALA A 112 9.24 -3.14 2.02
C ALA A 112 9.71 -3.54 0.62
N LEU A 113 11.03 -3.62 0.40
CA LEU A 113 11.62 -4.12 -0.85
C LEU A 113 11.17 -5.55 -1.16
N ALA A 114 11.20 -6.45 -0.17
CA ALA A 114 10.82 -7.85 -0.37
C ALA A 114 9.35 -8.03 -0.77
N VAL A 115 8.44 -7.19 -0.27
CA VAL A 115 7.02 -7.23 -0.66
C VAL A 115 6.81 -6.77 -2.11
N TRP A 116 7.61 -5.81 -2.57
CA TRP A 116 7.57 -5.34 -3.95
C TRP A 116 8.25 -6.33 -4.91
N ALA A 117 9.49 -6.76 -4.63
CA ALA A 117 10.28 -7.65 -5.47
C ALA A 117 9.80 -9.12 -5.44
N GLY A 118 9.17 -9.55 -4.34
CA GLY A 118 8.87 -10.96 -4.06
C GLY A 118 7.74 -11.58 -4.88
N LYS A 119 7.02 -10.82 -5.70
CA LYS A 119 6.01 -11.37 -6.60
C LYS A 119 6.11 -10.71 -7.97
N HIS A 120 6.59 -11.47 -8.96
CA HIS A 120 6.39 -11.21 -10.38
C HIS A 120 4.88 -11.15 -10.65
N ILE A 121 4.29 -9.97 -10.56
CA ILE A 121 2.95 -9.73 -11.07
C ILE A 121 3.13 -8.97 -12.36
N ALA A 122 2.72 -9.68 -13.40
CA ALA A 122 2.67 -9.24 -14.76
C ALA A 122 2.18 -7.78 -14.84
N TYR A 123 3.02 -6.95 -15.44
CA TYR A 123 2.60 -5.82 -16.27
C TYR A 123 1.53 -4.91 -15.66
N SER A 124 1.75 -4.35 -14.47
CA SER A 124 1.17 -3.02 -14.24
C SER A 124 2.04 -2.02 -15.01
N ALA A 125 1.43 -1.14 -15.80
CA ALA A 125 2.12 -0.07 -16.54
C ALA A 125 2.86 0.94 -15.63
N HIS A 126 2.76 0.75 -14.30
CA HIS A 126 3.58 1.39 -13.30
C HIS A 126 4.97 0.74 -13.25
N SER A 127 5.78 1.00 -14.27
CA SER A 127 7.22 0.72 -14.27
C SER A 127 7.99 1.76 -13.43
N GLY A 128 7.46 2.13 -12.26
CA GLY A 128 8.20 2.94 -11.31
C GLY A 128 9.45 2.15 -10.92
N LEU A 129 10.62 2.79 -11.03
CA LEU A 129 11.92 2.22 -10.62
C LEU A 129 12.00 2.04 -9.09
N TRP A 130 10.88 1.72 -8.43
CA TRP A 130 10.74 1.56 -6.99
C TRP A 130 11.62 0.42 -6.49
N GLU A 131 11.77 -0.67 -7.25
CA GLU A 131 12.65 -1.77 -6.87
C GLU A 131 14.11 -1.29 -6.82
N GLU A 132 14.60 -0.68 -7.90
CA GLU A 132 15.97 -0.21 -8.01
C GLU A 132 16.28 0.89 -6.99
N THR A 133 15.35 1.84 -6.81
CA THR A 133 15.53 2.95 -5.86
C THR A 133 15.48 2.47 -4.40
N LEU A 134 14.57 1.56 -4.04
CA LEU A 134 14.52 0.95 -2.71
C LEU A 134 15.77 0.10 -2.43
N LEU A 135 16.23 -0.68 -3.41
CA LEU A 135 17.44 -1.47 -3.30
C LEU A 135 18.68 -0.58 -3.09
N LEU A 136 18.85 0.46 -3.91
CA LEU A 136 19.97 1.40 -3.78
C LEU A 136 19.94 2.11 -2.41
N SER A 137 18.76 2.56 -1.96
CA SER A 137 18.59 3.19 -0.65
C SER A 137 18.94 2.23 0.50
N LEU A 138 18.51 0.97 0.41
CA LEU A 138 18.86 -0.05 1.40
C LEU A 138 20.37 -0.35 1.44
N LEU A 139 21.04 -0.41 0.28
CA LEU A 139 22.49 -0.60 0.20
C LEU A 139 23.25 0.57 0.84
N GLN A 140 22.78 1.80 0.66
CA GLN A 140 23.36 2.99 1.30
C GLN A 140 23.24 2.93 2.83
N ASP A 141 22.13 2.42 3.35
CA ASP A 141 21.93 2.25 4.80
C ASP A 141 22.78 1.09 5.38
N LEU A 142 23.00 0.04 4.60
CA LEU A 142 23.80 -1.13 5.02
C LEU A 142 25.31 -0.90 4.96
N ALA A 143 25.80 -0.07 4.03
CA ALA A 143 27.23 0.12 3.82
C ALA A 143 28.03 0.49 5.09
N PRO A 144 27.56 1.39 5.96
CA PRO A 144 28.24 1.69 7.23
C PRO A 144 28.33 0.49 8.18
N GLU A 145 27.31 -0.37 8.23
CA GLU A 145 27.29 -1.55 9.09
C GLU A 145 28.26 -2.63 8.58
N ILE A 146 28.35 -2.80 7.26
CA ILE A 146 29.34 -3.69 6.62
C ILE A 146 30.76 -3.24 6.94
N MET A 147 31.04 -1.93 6.86
CA MET A 147 32.37 -1.39 7.19
C MET A 147 32.74 -1.59 8.66
N LYS A 148 31.78 -1.48 9.59
CA LYS A 148 32.01 -1.75 11.02
C LYS A 148 32.37 -3.21 11.28
N MET A 149 31.77 -4.15 10.56
CA MET A 149 32.04 -5.58 10.70
C MET A 149 33.42 -6.00 10.15
N GLN A 150 34.00 -5.21 9.24
CA GLN A 150 35.32 -5.50 8.66
C GLN A 150 36.49 -4.91 9.47
N GLY A 151 36.22 -4.01 10.43
CA GLY A 151 37.22 -3.36 11.28
C GLY A 151 37.25 -3.86 12.73
N ALA A 152 36.52 -4.93 13.05
CA ALA A 152 36.47 -5.60 14.35
C ALA A 152 37.07 -7.01 14.24
#